data_AF-A0A389M723-F1
#
_entry.id   AF-A0A389M723-F1
#
_cell.length_a   1.000
_cell.length_b   1.000
_cell.length_c   1.000
_cell.angle_alpha   90.00
_cell.angle_beta   90.00
_cell.angle_gamma   90.00
#
_symmetry.space_group_name_H-M   'P 1'
#
loop_
_entity.id
_entity.type
_entity.pdbx_description
1 polymer ?
#
loop_
_entity_poly.entity_id
_entity_poly.type
_entity_poly.pdbx_seq_one_letter_code
_entity_poly.pdbx_strand_id
1 'polypeptide(L)'
;MHKAPVSLLALLIGAVLAPISQAALPGKPTLGADETTFSIIDIDQSATAYNQLVKVKNAADVTVTWNLWTGDVGQTAKVLLNGAQVWSGPSGAAGSAVFAVNKGGRYQLQVALCNSEGCTSSDAKQIVVADTDGSHLLPLTGGLKENNQPYSNKSGKVVGAYFVEWGVYGRGFPVDKIPAQNLTHILYGFTPICGGDGINDSLKSIEGSFQALQRACAGRQDFKVAIHDPWAAVQMPQQGVSEYSAPYKGNFGQLMALKQAYPNLKIIPSIGGWTLSDPFFFMKDKAKRDVFVASVKEFLQTWKFFDGVDIDWEFPGGGGENPALGSTTDGDTYVQLMKDLRAMLNELSAQTGKTYELSSAISAGRDKIDNVDYRGPVLKIV
;
A
#
# COMPACT_ATOMS: atom_id res chain seq x y z
N MET A 1 30.57 80.62 -67.71
CA MET A 1 30.37 79.98 -66.38
C MET A 1 28.89 80.03 -66.06
N HIS A 2 28.24 78.87 -65.90
CA HIS A 2 27.07 78.58 -65.03
C HIS A 2 26.39 77.31 -65.56
N LYS A 3 26.70 76.18 -64.90
CA LYS A 3 25.96 74.92 -65.04
C LYS A 3 24.70 75.03 -64.19
N ALA A 4 23.54 74.70 -64.75
CA ALA A 4 22.31 74.48 -63.98
C ALA A 4 22.32 73.05 -63.39
N PRO A 5 21.83 72.83 -62.15
CA PRO A 5 21.72 71.51 -61.57
C PRO A 5 20.40 70.84 -61.97
N VAL A 6 20.47 69.57 -62.38
CA VAL A 6 19.30 68.71 -62.55
C VAL A 6 18.90 68.17 -61.18
N SER A 7 17.60 68.29 -60.91
CA SER A 7 16.85 67.96 -59.69
C SER A 7 17.12 66.54 -59.15
N LEU A 8 17.43 66.49 -57.84
CA LEU A 8 17.41 65.30 -57.00
C LEU A 8 16.01 65.18 -56.39
N LEU A 9 15.13 64.30 -56.89
CA LEU A 9 13.97 63.86 -56.12
C LEU A 9 13.40 62.52 -56.62
N ALA A 10 13.86 61.44 -56.03
CA ALA A 10 13.13 60.17 -55.98
C ALA A 10 13.40 59.55 -54.60
N LEU A 11 12.60 59.96 -53.61
CA LEU A 11 12.58 59.31 -52.30
C LEU A 11 11.67 58.07 -52.44
N LEU A 12 12.26 56.88 -52.50
CA LEU A 12 11.53 55.63 -52.30
C LEU A 12 11.04 55.57 -50.84
N ILE A 13 9.72 55.58 -50.65
CA ILE A 13 9.10 55.15 -49.40
C ILE A 13 9.13 53.62 -49.41
N GLY A 14 10.24 53.05 -48.95
CA GLY A 14 10.31 51.63 -48.59
C GLY A 14 9.69 51.44 -47.21
N ALA A 15 8.39 51.16 -47.16
CA ALA A 15 7.74 50.72 -45.93
C ALA A 15 8.30 49.33 -45.55
N VAL A 16 9.21 49.31 -44.57
CA VAL A 16 9.66 48.09 -43.90
C VAL A 16 8.48 47.57 -43.08
N LEU A 17 7.68 46.68 -43.67
CA LEU A 17 6.84 45.75 -42.91
C LEU A 17 7.77 44.71 -42.27
N ALA A 18 8.42 45.08 -41.18
CA ALA A 18 8.98 44.08 -40.27
C ALA A 18 7.78 43.33 -39.67
N PRO A 19 7.71 41.99 -39.74
CA PRO A 19 6.73 41.27 -38.96
C PRO A 19 7.04 41.55 -37.49
N ILE A 20 6.16 42.30 -36.83
CA ILE A 20 6.12 42.35 -35.37
C ILE A 20 5.80 40.92 -34.97
N SER A 21 6.83 40.16 -34.61
CA SER A 21 6.67 38.88 -33.91
C SER A 21 5.93 39.23 -32.62
N GLN A 22 4.60 39.09 -32.63
CA GLN A 22 3.81 39.30 -31.44
C GLN A 22 4.32 38.30 -30.41
N ALA A 23 4.88 38.83 -29.33
CA ALA A 23 5.25 38.05 -28.17
C ALA A 23 3.97 37.38 -27.66
N ALA A 24 3.83 36.10 -27.99
CA ALA A 24 2.65 35.31 -27.72
C ALA A 24 3.04 34.15 -26.82
N LEU A 25 2.13 33.79 -25.92
CA LEU A 25 2.26 32.57 -25.14
C LEU A 25 2.33 31.35 -26.09
N PRO A 26 3.01 30.27 -25.68
CA PRO A 26 2.99 29.02 -26.44
C PRO A 26 1.56 28.51 -26.68
N GLY A 27 1.38 27.69 -27.70
CA GLY A 27 0.10 27.04 -27.96
C GLY A 27 -0.30 26.08 -26.82
N LYS A 28 -1.60 25.79 -26.71
CA LYS A 28 -2.12 24.88 -25.69
C LYS A 28 -1.82 23.42 -26.08
N PRO A 29 -0.97 22.69 -25.34
CA PRO A 29 -0.71 21.28 -25.64
C PRO A 29 -1.93 20.41 -25.31
N THR A 30 -2.03 19.25 -25.97
CA THR A 30 -3.01 18.20 -25.69
C THR A 30 -2.29 16.96 -25.17
N LEU A 31 -2.77 16.39 -24.07
CA LEU A 31 -2.21 15.17 -23.47
C LEU A 31 -2.54 13.93 -24.30
N GLY A 32 -1.63 12.95 -24.30
CA GLY A 32 -1.82 11.67 -24.98
C GLY A 32 -2.76 10.70 -24.27
N ALA A 33 -3.02 9.58 -24.94
CA ALA A 33 -3.85 8.48 -24.43
C ALA A 33 -3.09 7.54 -23.48
N ASP A 34 -2.13 8.06 -22.72
CA ASP A 34 -1.29 7.29 -21.82
C ASP A 34 -2.09 6.65 -20.67
N GLU A 35 -1.48 5.63 -20.05
CA GLU A 35 -1.93 5.02 -18.80
C GLU A 35 -2.13 6.10 -17.72
N THR A 36 -3.16 5.90 -16.89
CA THR A 36 -3.55 6.87 -15.85
C THR A 36 -3.49 6.28 -14.45
N THR A 37 -3.12 5.02 -14.30
CA THR A 37 -3.02 4.34 -13.02
C THR A 37 -1.61 3.80 -12.87
N PHE A 38 -0.97 4.18 -11.77
CA PHE A 38 0.38 3.77 -11.44
C PHE A 38 0.38 3.29 -9.98
N SER A 39 1.43 2.60 -9.55
CA SER A 39 1.55 2.11 -8.17
C SER A 39 2.98 2.25 -7.65
N ILE A 40 3.11 2.53 -6.34
CA ILE A 40 4.39 2.52 -5.63
C ILE A 40 4.75 1.08 -5.25
N ILE A 41 3.76 0.29 -4.82
CA ILE A 41 3.89 -1.15 -4.60
C ILE A 41 3.12 -1.84 -5.72
N ASP A 42 3.81 -2.58 -6.59
CA ASP A 42 3.15 -3.30 -7.68
C ASP A 42 2.71 -4.68 -7.20
N ILE A 43 1.51 -5.09 -7.62
CA ILE A 43 0.96 -6.43 -7.39
C ILE A 43 0.82 -7.16 -8.72
N ASP A 44 1.48 -8.31 -8.84
CA ASP A 44 1.22 -9.24 -9.94
C ASP A 44 -0.10 -9.99 -9.67
N GLN A 45 -1.13 -9.65 -10.43
CA GLN A 45 -2.49 -10.20 -10.29
C GLN A 45 -2.58 -11.69 -10.68
N SER A 46 -1.52 -12.27 -11.24
CA SER A 46 -1.43 -13.68 -11.64
C SER A 46 -0.50 -14.52 -10.76
N ALA A 47 0.33 -13.85 -9.94
CA ALA A 47 1.30 -14.53 -9.09
C ALA A 47 0.63 -15.29 -7.95
N THR A 48 1.20 -16.45 -7.62
CA THR A 48 0.78 -17.28 -6.47
C THR A 48 1.78 -17.31 -5.34
N ALA A 49 3.06 -17.03 -5.61
CA ALA A 49 4.13 -16.95 -4.63
C ALA A 49 4.33 -15.50 -4.15
N TYR A 50 4.47 -15.27 -2.85
CA TYR A 50 4.58 -13.93 -2.26
C TYR A 50 5.75 -13.11 -2.82
N ASN A 51 6.90 -13.75 -3.08
CA ASN A 51 8.07 -13.09 -3.65
C ASN A 51 7.87 -12.62 -5.10
N GLN A 52 6.90 -13.19 -5.82
CA GLN A 52 6.52 -12.77 -7.18
C GLN A 52 5.31 -11.84 -7.15
N LEU A 53 4.46 -11.96 -6.13
CA LEU A 53 3.26 -11.17 -5.93
C LEU A 53 3.57 -9.69 -5.74
N VAL A 54 4.56 -9.37 -4.92
CA VAL A 54 4.80 -7.99 -4.46
C VAL A 54 6.13 -7.46 -4.97
N LYS A 55 6.11 -6.31 -5.63
CA LYS A 55 7.31 -5.53 -5.97
C LYS A 55 7.25 -4.16 -5.33
N VAL A 56 8.09 -3.96 -4.32
CA VAL A 56 8.21 -2.69 -3.59
C VAL A 56 9.08 -1.71 -4.39
N LYS A 57 8.59 -0.49 -4.62
CA LYS A 57 9.36 0.63 -5.18
C LYS A 57 9.34 1.81 -4.23
N ASN A 58 10.32 2.70 -4.37
CA ASN A 58 10.35 3.96 -3.61
C ASN A 58 9.39 5.02 -4.18
N ALA A 59 9.00 4.86 -5.45
CA ALA A 59 8.11 5.75 -6.17
C ALA A 59 7.47 5.01 -7.35
N ALA A 60 6.36 5.56 -7.86
CA ALA A 60 5.79 5.17 -9.13
C ALA A 60 6.43 5.99 -10.27
N ASP A 61 6.83 5.32 -11.35
CA ASP A 61 7.28 5.99 -12.58
C ASP A 61 6.06 6.38 -13.42
N VAL A 62 5.70 7.66 -13.35
CA VAL A 62 4.58 8.23 -14.10
C VAL A 62 5.08 8.70 -15.46
N THR A 63 4.38 8.29 -16.51
CA THR A 63 4.67 8.71 -17.89
C THR A 63 3.56 9.60 -18.43
N VAL A 64 3.94 10.63 -19.17
CA VAL A 64 3.01 11.49 -19.92
C VAL A 64 3.58 11.79 -21.31
N THR A 65 2.71 11.77 -22.31
CA THR A 65 2.98 12.29 -23.65
C THR A 65 2.07 13.48 -23.97
N TRP A 66 2.52 14.34 -24.87
CA TRP A 66 1.72 15.46 -25.35
C TRP A 66 2.01 15.78 -26.81
N ASN A 67 1.06 16.46 -27.46
CA ASN A 67 1.19 17.01 -28.80
C ASN A 67 0.71 18.47 -28.81
N LEU A 68 1.29 19.28 -29.69
CA LEU A 68 0.85 20.62 -30.03
C LEU A 68 0.67 20.71 -31.55
N TRP A 69 -0.57 20.90 -31.99
CA TRP A 69 -0.91 20.93 -33.42
C TRP A 69 -0.78 22.32 -34.04
N THR A 70 -0.98 23.38 -33.24
CA THR A 70 -0.99 24.77 -33.70
C THR A 70 -0.42 25.70 -32.63
N GLY A 71 0.41 26.67 -33.05
CA GLY A 71 1.01 27.67 -32.17
C GLY A 71 2.50 27.44 -31.90
N ASP A 72 3.12 28.39 -31.19
CA ASP A 72 4.52 28.30 -30.76
C ASP A 72 4.70 27.17 -29.73
N VAL A 73 5.79 26.40 -29.85
CA VAL A 73 6.08 25.27 -28.93
C VAL A 73 6.73 25.72 -27.62
N GLY A 74 7.09 27.00 -27.49
CA GLY A 74 7.89 27.53 -26.40
C GLY A 74 9.34 27.01 -26.41
N GLN A 75 10.06 27.24 -25.32
CA GLN A 75 11.40 26.70 -25.10
C GLN A 75 11.46 25.62 -24.00
N THR A 76 10.48 25.59 -23.10
CA THR A 76 10.47 24.67 -21.95
C THR A 76 9.10 24.04 -21.78
N ALA A 77 9.06 22.72 -21.60
CA ALA A 77 7.89 21.98 -21.16
C ALA A 77 8.01 21.68 -19.66
N LYS A 78 6.89 21.77 -18.94
CA LYS A 78 6.77 21.43 -17.53
C LYS A 78 5.64 20.43 -17.34
N VAL A 79 5.85 19.45 -16.47
CA VAL A 79 4.75 18.61 -15.97
C VAL A 79 4.36 19.10 -14.59
N LEU A 80 3.06 19.27 -14.38
CA LEU A 80 2.45 19.74 -13.16
C LEU A 80 1.52 18.65 -12.59
N LEU A 81 1.59 18.41 -11.28
CA LEU A 81 0.58 17.66 -10.54
C LEU A 81 -0.11 18.60 -9.56
N ASN A 82 -1.42 18.77 -9.67
CA ASN A 82 -2.19 19.73 -8.87
C ASN A 82 -1.60 21.16 -8.92
N GLY A 83 -1.07 21.55 -10.08
CA GLY A 83 -0.40 22.84 -10.30
C GLY A 83 1.05 22.92 -9.82
N ALA A 84 1.54 21.94 -9.05
CA ALA A 84 2.94 21.91 -8.61
C ALA A 84 3.84 21.27 -9.67
N GLN A 85 4.96 21.91 -9.99
CA GLN A 85 5.93 21.39 -10.96
C GLN A 85 6.62 20.13 -10.42
N VAL A 86 6.57 19.05 -11.19
CA VAL A 86 7.24 17.76 -10.87
C VAL A 86 8.31 17.38 -11.88
N TRP A 87 8.30 18.00 -13.07
CA TRP A 87 9.29 17.77 -14.11
C TRP A 87 9.43 19.02 -14.99
N SER A 88 10.60 19.22 -15.59
CA SER A 88 10.84 20.25 -16.60
C SER A 88 11.89 19.78 -17.60
N GLY A 89 11.74 20.18 -18.87
CA GLY A 89 12.68 19.86 -19.94
C GLY A 89 12.45 20.71 -21.19
N PRO A 90 13.23 20.51 -22.27
CA PRO A 90 13.02 21.21 -23.53
C PRO A 90 11.64 20.89 -24.12
N SER A 91 10.98 21.88 -24.74
CA SER A 91 9.70 21.67 -25.40
C SER A 91 9.83 21.31 -26.88
N GLY A 92 8.79 20.71 -27.42
CA GLY A 92 8.63 20.38 -28.84
C GLY A 92 7.16 20.21 -29.19
N ALA A 93 6.87 20.13 -30.50
CA ALA A 93 5.51 19.92 -31.01
C ALA A 93 4.93 18.56 -30.60
N ALA A 94 5.79 17.59 -30.29
CA ALA A 94 5.44 16.37 -29.57
C ALA A 94 6.50 16.13 -28.50
N GLY A 95 6.13 15.54 -27.38
CA GLY A 95 7.07 15.24 -26.30
C GLY A 95 6.56 14.19 -25.33
N SER A 96 7.49 13.71 -24.51
CA SER A 96 7.21 12.77 -23.43
C SER A 96 8.05 13.11 -22.20
N ALA A 97 7.55 12.73 -21.03
CA ALA A 97 8.26 12.84 -19.77
C ALA A 97 7.98 11.61 -18.90
N VAL A 98 9.01 11.19 -18.17
CA VAL A 98 8.93 10.18 -17.11
C VAL A 98 9.43 10.84 -15.83
N PHE A 99 8.68 10.70 -14.74
CA PHE A 99 9.02 11.28 -13.45
C PHE A 99 8.49 10.42 -12.30
N ALA A 100 9.17 10.49 -11.17
CA ALA A 100 8.87 9.69 -10.00
C ALA A 100 7.84 10.38 -9.09
N VAL A 101 6.81 9.64 -8.66
CA VAL A 101 5.84 10.08 -7.64
C VAL A 101 5.90 9.14 -6.44
N ASN A 102 6.29 9.66 -5.28
CA ASN A 102 6.55 8.89 -4.07
C ASN A 102 5.43 8.94 -3.01
N LYS A 103 4.30 9.58 -3.34
CA LYS A 103 3.10 9.61 -2.51
C LYS A 103 1.92 9.09 -3.31
N GLY A 104 1.13 8.23 -2.69
CA GLY A 104 -0.13 7.80 -3.29
C GLY A 104 -1.16 8.93 -3.27
N GLY A 105 -2.10 8.87 -4.21
CA GLY A 105 -3.17 9.85 -4.33
C GLY A 105 -3.78 9.93 -5.73
N ARG A 106 -4.70 10.89 -5.86
CA ARG A 106 -5.29 11.29 -7.14
C ARG A 106 -4.78 12.67 -7.49
N TYR A 107 -4.23 12.83 -8.68
CA TYR A 107 -3.58 14.06 -9.12
C TYR A 107 -4.20 14.58 -10.41
N GLN A 108 -4.34 15.88 -10.52
CA GLN A 108 -4.64 16.57 -11.76
C GLN A 108 -3.33 16.83 -12.49
N LEU A 109 -3.05 16.02 -13.51
CA LEU A 109 -1.84 16.12 -14.32
C LEU A 109 -2.05 17.10 -15.47
N GLN A 110 -1.08 17.99 -15.67
CA GLN A 110 -1.03 18.93 -16.79
C GLN A 110 0.39 19.02 -17.34
N VAL A 111 0.50 19.23 -18.64
CA VAL A 111 1.72 19.73 -19.30
C VAL A 111 1.53 21.21 -19.60
N ALA A 112 2.54 22.02 -19.30
CA ALA A 112 2.60 23.44 -19.65
C ALA A 112 3.81 23.71 -20.56
N LEU A 113 3.58 24.40 -21.68
CA LEU A 113 4.65 24.90 -22.56
C LEU A 113 4.92 26.35 -22.24
N CYS A 114 6.19 26.73 -22.08
CA CYS A 114 6.63 28.03 -21.60
C CYS A 114 7.66 28.69 -22.52
N ASN A 115 7.58 30.02 -22.65
CA ASN A 115 8.59 30.89 -23.25
C ASN A 115 8.84 32.13 -22.38
N SER A 116 9.52 33.15 -22.91
CA SER A 116 9.78 34.42 -22.21
C SER A 116 8.51 35.17 -21.78
N GLU A 117 7.40 34.96 -22.49
CA GLU A 117 6.13 35.66 -22.26
C GLU A 117 5.26 34.97 -21.20
N GLY A 118 5.51 33.69 -20.92
CA GLY A 118 4.78 32.91 -19.93
C GLY A 118 4.54 31.47 -20.36
N CYS A 119 3.54 30.83 -19.76
CA CYS A 119 3.22 29.42 -19.97
C CYS A 119 1.74 29.21 -20.36
N THR A 120 1.49 28.23 -21.22
CA THR A 120 0.15 27.74 -21.55
C THR A 120 0.01 26.28 -21.14
N SER A 121 -0.97 25.97 -20.28
CA SER A 121 -1.24 24.62 -19.78
C SER A 121 -2.29 23.89 -20.60
N SER A 122 -2.08 22.60 -20.80
CA SER A 122 -3.11 21.63 -21.24
C SER A 122 -4.31 21.58 -20.27
N ASP A 123 -5.40 20.99 -20.74
CA ASP A 123 -6.46 20.53 -19.84
C ASP A 123 -5.93 19.48 -18.87
N ALA A 124 -6.45 19.51 -17.64
CA ALA A 124 -6.08 18.54 -16.64
C ALA A 124 -6.62 17.15 -16.98
N LYS A 125 -5.77 16.13 -16.79
CA LYS A 125 -6.15 14.72 -16.83
C LYS A 125 -5.91 14.13 -15.45
N GLN A 126 -6.91 13.50 -14.86
CA GLN A 126 -6.72 12.83 -13.59
C GLN A 126 -5.85 11.59 -13.77
N ILE A 127 -4.83 11.45 -12.92
CA ILE A 127 -4.06 10.22 -12.74
C ILE A 127 -4.20 9.71 -11.31
N VAL A 128 -3.95 8.42 -11.15
CA VAL A 128 -3.95 7.70 -9.88
C VAL A 128 -2.55 7.16 -9.65
N VAL A 129 -1.96 7.47 -8.49
CA VAL A 129 -0.76 6.80 -8.00
C VAL A 129 -1.16 6.03 -6.75
N ALA A 130 -1.14 4.72 -6.82
CA ALA A 130 -1.57 3.85 -5.76
C ALA A 130 -0.44 3.54 -4.77
N ASP A 131 -0.83 3.42 -3.51
CA ASP A 131 0.03 2.98 -2.43
C ASP A 131 -0.82 2.21 -1.40
N THR A 132 -0.16 1.38 -0.60
CA THR A 132 -0.82 0.43 0.30
C THR A 132 -1.39 1.07 1.57
N ASP A 133 -1.32 2.40 1.70
CA ASP A 133 -2.05 3.17 2.70
C ASP A 133 -3.49 3.50 2.27
N GLY A 134 -3.85 3.22 1.01
CA GLY A 134 -5.17 3.49 0.45
C GLY A 134 -5.42 4.94 0.04
N SER A 135 -4.40 5.81 0.03
CA SER A 135 -4.50 7.25 -0.30
C SER A 135 -5.11 7.58 -1.67
N HIS A 136 -5.15 6.60 -2.57
CA HIS A 136 -5.75 6.70 -3.91
C HIS A 136 -7.22 6.24 -3.97
N LEU A 137 -7.68 5.53 -2.94
CA LEU A 137 -9.01 4.92 -2.88
C LEU A 137 -10.03 5.92 -2.37
N LEU A 138 -11.28 5.76 -2.82
CA LEU A 138 -12.40 6.44 -2.20
C LEU A 138 -12.78 5.72 -0.89
N PRO A 139 -13.30 6.44 0.12
CA PRO A 139 -13.79 5.84 1.35
C PRO A 139 -14.84 4.74 1.11
N LEU A 140 -14.59 3.53 1.63
CA LEU A 140 -15.57 2.45 1.62
C LEU A 140 -16.51 2.58 2.83
N THR A 141 -17.65 3.24 2.61
CA THR A 141 -18.72 3.35 3.61
C THR A 141 -19.77 2.25 3.35
N GLY A 142 -19.47 1.03 3.78
CA GLY A 142 -20.48 -0.02 3.82
C GLY A 142 -21.63 0.39 4.74
N GLY A 143 -22.86 0.31 4.27
CA GLY A 143 -24.03 0.49 5.13
C GLY A 143 -24.12 -0.64 6.16
N LEU A 144 -24.64 -0.35 7.36
CA LEU A 144 -24.92 -1.39 8.35
C LEU A 144 -25.90 -2.40 7.78
N LYS A 145 -25.54 -3.69 7.86
CA LYS A 145 -26.34 -4.81 7.37
C LYS A 145 -26.97 -5.56 8.55
N GLU A 146 -27.99 -6.36 8.25
CA GLU A 146 -28.68 -7.23 9.21
C GLU A 146 -29.22 -6.45 10.41
N ASN A 147 -28.89 -6.86 11.63
CA ASN A 147 -29.36 -6.24 12.87
C ASN A 147 -28.34 -5.25 13.47
N ASN A 148 -27.28 -4.91 12.74
CA ASN A 148 -26.29 -3.96 13.23
C ASN A 148 -26.91 -2.57 13.38
N GLN A 149 -26.76 -1.99 14.58
CA GLN A 149 -27.18 -0.63 14.88
C GLN A 149 -25.96 0.29 14.98
N PRO A 150 -26.10 1.58 14.65
CA PRO A 150 -24.98 2.52 14.74
C PRO A 150 -24.67 2.84 16.20
N TYR A 151 -23.42 2.65 16.60
CA TYR A 151 -22.91 3.08 17.90
C TYR A 151 -21.80 4.09 17.76
N SER A 152 -21.75 5.05 18.67
CA SER A 152 -20.59 5.93 18.88
C SER A 152 -19.83 5.42 20.09
N ASN A 153 -18.62 4.90 19.90
CA ASN A 153 -17.82 4.41 21.02
C ASN A 153 -17.31 5.57 21.89
N LYS A 154 -18.07 5.89 22.94
CA LYS A 154 -17.71 6.88 23.98
C LYS A 154 -17.09 6.24 25.23
N SER A 155 -16.90 4.92 25.23
CA SER A 155 -16.46 4.18 26.42
C SER A 155 -14.96 4.31 26.71
N GLY A 156 -14.16 4.69 25.71
CA GLY A 156 -12.70 4.63 25.79
C GLY A 156 -12.16 3.19 25.91
N LYS A 157 -12.97 2.18 25.62
CA LYS A 157 -12.59 0.76 25.65
C LYS A 157 -12.39 0.21 24.24
N VAL A 158 -11.52 -0.80 24.15
CA VAL A 158 -11.32 -1.60 22.94
C VAL A 158 -12.60 -2.40 22.66
N VAL A 159 -13.05 -2.31 21.42
CA VAL A 159 -14.06 -3.17 20.79
C VAL A 159 -13.41 -3.72 19.52
N GLY A 160 -12.94 -4.96 19.59
CA GLY A 160 -12.20 -5.64 18.53
C GLY A 160 -12.97 -6.82 17.96
N ALA A 161 -12.73 -7.14 16.69
CA ALA A 161 -13.25 -8.34 16.05
C ALA A 161 -12.22 -8.93 15.09
N TYR A 162 -12.23 -10.27 14.96
CA TYR A 162 -11.47 -10.96 13.92
C TYR A 162 -12.24 -10.93 12.59
N PHE A 163 -11.51 -10.69 11.51
CA PHE A 163 -11.95 -10.92 10.14
C PHE A 163 -11.08 -12.02 9.54
N VAL A 164 -11.71 -13.09 9.03
CA VAL A 164 -11.01 -14.25 8.47
C VAL A 164 -10.81 -14.11 6.96
N GLU A 165 -9.58 -14.34 6.48
CA GLU A 165 -9.17 -14.23 5.08
C GLU A 165 -10.07 -15.04 4.15
N TRP A 166 -10.33 -16.30 4.53
CA TRP A 166 -11.15 -17.24 3.76
C TRP A 166 -12.67 -16.98 3.88
N GLY A 167 -13.08 -15.93 4.60
CA GLY A 167 -14.48 -15.53 4.79
C GLY A 167 -15.18 -15.11 3.50
N VAL A 168 -14.42 -14.70 2.49
CA VAL A 168 -14.95 -14.27 1.19
C VAL A 168 -15.53 -15.40 0.34
N TYR A 169 -15.21 -16.66 0.64
CA TYR A 169 -15.68 -17.83 -0.12
C TYR A 169 -17.08 -18.29 0.34
N GLY A 170 -17.21 -19.53 0.81
CA GLY A 170 -18.51 -20.12 1.18
C GLY A 170 -19.27 -19.37 2.27
N ARG A 171 -18.58 -18.56 3.10
CA ARG A 171 -19.22 -17.70 4.11
C ARG A 171 -19.82 -16.43 3.50
N GLY A 172 -19.37 -16.03 2.31
CA GLY A 172 -19.87 -14.84 1.61
C GLY A 172 -19.74 -13.56 2.43
N PHE A 173 -18.67 -13.42 3.23
CA PHE A 173 -18.45 -12.29 4.13
C PHE A 173 -17.19 -11.50 3.73
N PRO A 174 -17.29 -10.62 2.70
CA PRO A 174 -16.22 -9.68 2.36
C PRO A 174 -16.16 -8.50 3.34
N VAL A 175 -15.10 -7.70 3.23
CA VAL A 175 -14.79 -6.59 4.14
C VAL A 175 -15.89 -5.52 4.16
N ASP A 176 -16.59 -5.29 3.04
CA ASP A 176 -17.73 -4.34 2.99
C ASP A 176 -18.94 -4.74 3.86
N LYS A 177 -18.95 -5.96 4.40
CA LYS A 177 -19.97 -6.41 5.37
C LYS A 177 -19.58 -6.14 6.82
N ILE A 178 -18.35 -5.74 7.10
CA ILE A 178 -17.90 -5.44 8.46
C ILE A 178 -18.62 -4.18 8.96
N PRO A 179 -19.27 -4.20 10.14
CA PRO A 179 -19.86 -3.01 10.76
C PRO A 179 -18.78 -2.11 11.38
N ALA A 180 -17.86 -1.62 10.56
CA ALA A 180 -16.59 -1.02 10.98
C ALA A 180 -16.74 0.21 11.88
N GLN A 181 -17.81 0.99 11.70
CA GLN A 181 -18.14 2.13 12.57
C GLN A 181 -18.34 1.76 14.06
N ASN A 182 -18.65 0.50 14.35
CA ASN A 182 -18.86 -0.01 15.71
C ASN A 182 -17.58 -0.62 16.31
N LEU A 183 -16.48 -0.64 15.55
CA LEU A 183 -15.23 -1.27 15.94
C LEU A 183 -14.14 -0.22 16.17
N THR A 184 -13.23 -0.58 17.08
CA THR A 184 -11.96 0.13 17.27
C THR A 184 -10.80 -0.61 16.62
N HIS A 185 -10.89 -1.95 16.57
CA HIS A 185 -9.85 -2.82 16.05
C HIS A 185 -10.45 -3.91 15.15
N ILE A 186 -9.78 -4.20 14.04
CA ILE A 186 -9.98 -5.39 13.21
C ILE A 186 -8.69 -6.19 13.25
N LEU A 187 -8.78 -7.46 13.63
CA LEU A 187 -7.69 -8.42 13.61
C LEU A 187 -7.83 -9.27 12.34
N TYR A 188 -6.87 -9.19 11.42
CA TYR A 188 -6.91 -9.93 10.15
C TYR A 188 -6.32 -11.33 10.34
N GLY A 189 -7.20 -12.34 10.42
CA GLY A 189 -6.86 -13.74 10.60
C GLY A 189 -6.75 -14.48 9.25
N PHE A 190 -5.63 -15.06 8.85
CA PHE A 190 -4.34 -15.05 9.55
C PHE A 190 -3.19 -14.84 8.58
N THR A 191 -2.15 -14.17 9.06
CA THR A 191 -0.86 -14.02 8.38
C THR A 191 0.03 -15.22 8.73
N PRO A 192 0.39 -16.07 7.75
CA PRO A 192 1.17 -17.28 8.03
C PRO A 192 2.67 -16.99 8.16
N ILE A 193 3.39 -17.97 8.72
CA ILE A 193 4.85 -18.01 8.75
C ILE A 193 5.32 -19.13 7.81
N CYS A 194 6.20 -18.81 6.85
CA CYS A 194 6.70 -19.77 5.88
C CYS A 194 7.47 -20.92 6.53
N GLY A 195 7.27 -22.12 6.00
CA GLY A 195 7.93 -23.34 6.43
C GLY A 195 7.24 -24.57 5.85
N GLY A 196 8.03 -25.59 5.51
CA GLY A 196 7.57 -26.85 4.95
C GLY A 196 7.24 -27.91 6.00
N ASP A 197 7.54 -29.16 5.65
CA ASP A 197 7.39 -30.32 6.54
C ASP A 197 8.18 -30.12 7.84
N GLY A 198 7.56 -30.46 8.98
CA GLY A 198 8.15 -30.27 10.30
C GLY A 198 8.06 -28.84 10.84
N ILE A 199 7.66 -27.84 10.03
CA ILE A 199 7.51 -26.44 10.46
C ILE A 199 6.04 -26.01 10.50
N ASN A 200 5.20 -26.50 9.57
CA ASN A 200 3.77 -26.19 9.50
C ASN A 200 2.91 -27.46 9.36
N ASP A 201 3.21 -28.50 10.13
CA ASP A 201 2.52 -29.79 9.99
C ASP A 201 1.04 -29.71 10.38
N SER A 202 0.67 -28.83 11.32
CA SER A 202 -0.73 -28.53 11.68
C SER A 202 -1.61 -28.16 10.50
N LEU A 203 -1.07 -27.50 9.46
CA LEU A 203 -1.86 -27.15 8.27
C LEU A 203 -2.35 -28.38 7.49
N LYS A 204 -1.74 -29.55 7.68
CA LYS A 204 -2.13 -30.78 6.99
C LYS A 204 -3.46 -31.34 7.50
N SER A 205 -3.97 -30.86 8.64
CA SER A 205 -5.31 -31.24 9.12
C SER A 205 -6.44 -30.58 8.31
N ILE A 206 -6.14 -29.55 7.52
CA ILE A 206 -7.07 -28.89 6.60
C ILE A 206 -6.67 -29.20 5.16
N GLU A 207 -7.57 -29.83 4.41
CA GLU A 207 -7.34 -30.20 3.01
C GLU A 207 -6.88 -29.01 2.16
N GLY A 208 -5.75 -29.17 1.47
CA GLY A 208 -5.19 -28.16 0.56
C GLY A 208 -4.50 -26.98 1.24
N SER A 209 -4.63 -26.81 2.56
CA SER A 209 -4.15 -25.62 3.28
C SER A 209 -2.62 -25.57 3.38
N PHE A 210 -1.99 -26.71 3.69
CA PHE A 210 -0.52 -26.82 3.69
C PHE A 210 0.05 -26.53 2.30
N GLN A 211 -0.54 -27.11 1.24
CA GLN A 211 -0.09 -26.90 -0.13
C GLN A 211 -0.29 -25.45 -0.59
N ALA A 212 -1.34 -24.77 -0.13
CA ALA A 212 -1.53 -23.34 -0.36
C ALA A 212 -0.38 -22.51 0.24
N LEU A 213 0.01 -22.80 1.49
CA LEU A 213 1.15 -22.13 2.10
C LEU A 213 2.45 -22.43 1.35
N GLN A 214 2.69 -23.67 0.93
CA GLN A 214 3.90 -24.00 0.16
C GLN A 214 3.98 -23.23 -1.17
N ARG A 215 2.85 -23.03 -1.86
CA ARG A 215 2.79 -22.20 -3.07
C ARG A 215 3.07 -20.73 -2.74
N ALA A 216 2.41 -20.19 -1.72
CA ALA A 216 2.60 -18.81 -1.29
C ALA A 216 4.04 -18.52 -0.85
N CYS A 217 4.72 -19.49 -0.25
CA CYS A 217 6.10 -19.38 0.22
C CYS A 217 7.13 -19.88 -0.80
N ALA A 218 6.76 -20.18 -2.05
CA ALA A 218 7.72 -20.68 -3.04
C ALA A 218 8.89 -19.69 -3.24
N GLY A 219 10.11 -20.17 -2.99
CA GLY A 219 11.34 -19.36 -3.05
C GLY A 219 11.48 -18.34 -1.92
N ARG A 220 10.64 -18.38 -0.88
CA ARG A 220 10.71 -17.52 0.30
C ARG A 220 11.34 -18.29 1.46
N GLN A 221 12.24 -17.63 2.18
CA GLN A 221 12.94 -18.21 3.32
C GLN A 221 11.95 -18.61 4.43
N ASP A 222 12.14 -19.78 5.02
CA ASP A 222 11.42 -20.22 6.21
C ASP A 222 11.51 -19.20 7.35
N PHE A 223 10.50 -19.20 8.21
CA PHE A 223 10.30 -18.26 9.32
C PHE A 223 10.00 -16.81 8.91
N LYS A 224 9.94 -16.48 7.60
CA LYS A 224 9.38 -15.20 7.15
C LYS A 224 7.85 -15.24 7.08
N VAL A 225 7.19 -14.13 7.38
CA VAL A 225 5.75 -13.98 7.13
C VAL A 225 5.43 -13.89 5.63
N ALA A 226 4.23 -14.31 5.24
CA ALA A 226 3.69 -14.23 3.88
C ALA A 226 2.18 -13.93 3.91
N ILE A 227 1.45 -14.28 2.84
CA ILE A 227 -0.02 -14.27 2.78
C ILE A 227 -0.44 -15.70 2.44
N HIS A 228 -1.43 -16.27 3.14
CA HIS A 228 -1.80 -17.68 2.94
C HIS A 228 -2.54 -17.86 1.61
N ASP A 229 -3.50 -16.98 1.34
CA ASP A 229 -4.26 -16.94 0.10
C ASP A 229 -4.13 -15.56 -0.58
N PRO A 230 -3.11 -15.37 -1.45
CA PRO A 230 -2.93 -14.15 -2.23
C PRO A 230 -4.16 -13.73 -3.04
N TRP A 231 -4.95 -14.71 -3.50
CA TRP A 231 -6.14 -14.42 -4.29
C TRP A 231 -7.18 -13.70 -3.46
N ALA A 232 -7.59 -14.27 -2.32
CA ALA A 232 -8.53 -13.62 -1.40
C ALA A 232 -7.98 -12.30 -0.84
N ALA A 233 -6.68 -12.26 -0.52
CA ALA A 233 -6.07 -11.11 0.12
C ALA A 233 -6.00 -9.88 -0.80
N VAL A 234 -5.56 -10.00 -2.06
CA VAL A 234 -5.23 -8.80 -2.87
C VAL A 234 -5.61 -8.87 -4.35
N GLN A 235 -6.11 -10.00 -4.86
CA GLN A 235 -6.39 -10.16 -6.30
C GLN A 235 -7.88 -10.34 -6.64
N MET A 236 -8.67 -10.91 -5.73
CA MET A 236 -10.10 -11.15 -5.94
C MET A 236 -10.87 -9.82 -6.10
N PRO A 237 -11.60 -9.58 -7.21
CA PRO A 237 -12.42 -8.39 -7.36
C PRO A 237 -13.45 -8.28 -6.23
N GLN A 238 -13.51 -7.12 -5.58
CA GLN A 238 -14.44 -6.85 -4.47
C GLN A 238 -15.04 -5.45 -4.59
N GLN A 239 -16.13 -5.17 -3.86
CA GLN A 239 -16.79 -3.86 -3.90
C GLN A 239 -15.80 -2.73 -3.58
N GLY A 240 -15.76 -1.70 -4.44
CA GLY A 240 -14.88 -0.55 -4.33
C GLY A 240 -13.49 -0.74 -4.94
N VAL A 241 -13.12 -1.98 -5.28
CA VAL A 241 -11.83 -2.37 -5.87
C VAL A 241 -11.99 -3.47 -6.93
N SER A 242 -13.07 -3.39 -7.72
CA SER A 242 -13.45 -4.43 -8.68
C SER A 242 -12.92 -4.20 -10.10
N GLU A 243 -12.47 -2.98 -10.40
CA GLU A 243 -11.98 -2.62 -11.73
C GLU A 243 -10.81 -3.53 -12.14
N TYR A 244 -10.77 -3.92 -13.42
CA TYR A 244 -9.71 -4.79 -13.92
C TYR A 244 -8.32 -4.21 -13.64
N SER A 245 -8.15 -2.90 -13.84
CA SER A 245 -6.92 -2.14 -13.62
C SER A 245 -6.69 -1.73 -12.16
N ALA A 246 -7.54 -2.13 -11.21
CA ALA A 246 -7.32 -1.79 -9.80
C ALA A 246 -6.01 -2.42 -9.30
N PRO A 247 -5.07 -1.64 -8.75
CA PRO A 247 -3.75 -2.13 -8.35
C PRO A 247 -3.83 -3.05 -7.13
N TYR A 248 -4.79 -2.80 -6.22
CA TYR A 248 -5.03 -3.61 -5.03
C TYR A 248 -6.52 -3.97 -4.98
N LYS A 249 -6.81 -5.28 -4.92
CA LYS A 249 -8.17 -5.83 -4.82
C LYS A 249 -8.29 -6.62 -3.52
N GLY A 250 -9.22 -7.56 -3.45
CA GLY A 250 -9.37 -8.49 -2.34
C GLY A 250 -9.64 -7.81 -1.01
N ASN A 251 -9.36 -8.55 0.06
CA ASN A 251 -9.52 -8.07 1.43
C ASN A 251 -8.66 -6.82 1.69
N PHE A 252 -7.40 -6.81 1.26
CA PHE A 252 -6.45 -5.73 1.52
C PHE A 252 -6.86 -4.43 0.83
N GLY A 253 -7.28 -4.49 -0.44
CA GLY A 253 -7.81 -3.33 -1.15
C GLY A 253 -9.06 -2.74 -0.46
N GLN A 254 -9.98 -3.60 0.01
CA GLN A 254 -11.13 -3.13 0.77
C GLN A 254 -10.74 -2.58 2.16
N LEU A 255 -9.79 -3.18 2.87
CA LEU A 255 -9.31 -2.69 4.17
C LEU A 255 -8.61 -1.33 4.05
N MET A 256 -7.84 -1.12 2.98
CA MET A 256 -7.26 0.18 2.62
C MET A 256 -8.37 1.24 2.41
N ALA A 257 -9.41 0.92 1.63
CA ALA A 257 -10.55 1.81 1.42
C ALA A 257 -11.38 2.03 2.70
N LEU A 258 -11.48 1.02 3.56
CA LEU A 258 -12.16 1.10 4.86
C LEU A 258 -11.43 2.05 5.81
N LYS A 259 -10.09 2.08 5.79
CA LYS A 259 -9.28 3.06 6.55
C LYS A 259 -9.51 4.49 6.08
N GLN A 260 -9.79 4.71 4.80
CA GLN A 260 -10.16 6.04 4.30
C GLN A 260 -11.53 6.49 4.86
N ALA A 261 -12.45 5.56 5.12
CA ALA A 261 -13.75 5.85 5.75
C ALA A 261 -13.66 6.00 7.28
N TYR A 262 -12.80 5.20 7.92
CA TYR A 262 -12.66 5.12 9.37
C TYR A 262 -11.18 5.26 9.77
N PRO A 263 -10.60 6.48 9.73
CA PRO A 263 -9.17 6.68 9.93
C PRO A 263 -8.66 6.29 11.33
N ASN A 264 -9.55 6.30 12.33
CA ASN A 264 -9.25 5.90 13.71
C ASN A 264 -9.29 4.38 13.93
N LEU A 265 -9.86 3.61 12.99
CA LEU A 265 -9.91 2.15 13.07
C LEU A 265 -8.48 1.59 13.01
N LYS A 266 -8.15 0.69 13.93
CA LYS A 266 -6.90 -0.06 13.91
C LYS A 266 -7.10 -1.36 13.15
N ILE A 267 -6.28 -1.63 12.15
CA ILE A 267 -6.29 -2.89 11.43
C ILE A 267 -4.95 -3.57 11.70
N ILE A 268 -4.97 -4.75 12.27
CA ILE A 268 -3.76 -5.43 12.77
C ILE A 268 -3.71 -6.83 12.13
N PRO A 269 -2.58 -7.22 11.50
CA PRO A 269 -2.40 -8.58 11.01
C PRO A 269 -2.19 -9.50 12.21
N SER A 270 -2.99 -10.57 12.30
CA SER A 270 -2.84 -11.60 13.32
C SER A 270 -2.01 -12.75 12.76
N ILE A 271 -0.86 -12.99 13.37
CA ILE A 271 0.12 -13.99 12.94
C ILE A 271 -0.04 -15.23 13.81
N GLY A 272 -0.33 -16.36 13.16
CA GLY A 272 -0.56 -17.63 13.83
C GLY A 272 -2.01 -18.05 13.77
N GLY A 273 -2.59 -18.34 14.94
CA GLY A 273 -3.85 -19.05 15.10
C GLY A 273 -3.64 -20.57 15.13
N TRP A 274 -4.73 -21.29 15.39
CA TRP A 274 -4.74 -22.73 15.66
C TRP A 274 -3.84 -23.60 14.76
N THR A 275 -3.93 -23.46 13.44
CA THR A 275 -3.20 -24.33 12.48
C THR A 275 -1.90 -23.73 11.94
N LEU A 276 -1.55 -22.51 12.34
CA LEU A 276 -0.41 -21.73 11.84
C LEU A 276 0.59 -21.35 12.96
N SER A 277 0.44 -21.96 14.15
CA SER A 277 1.26 -21.67 15.32
C SER A 277 2.55 -22.50 15.41
N ASP A 278 2.65 -23.62 14.68
CA ASP A 278 3.82 -24.52 14.71
C ASP A 278 5.18 -23.80 14.59
N PRO A 279 5.36 -22.79 13.70
CA PRO A 279 6.66 -22.13 13.53
C PRO A 279 7.16 -21.40 14.79
N PHE A 280 6.28 -20.96 15.69
CA PHE A 280 6.68 -20.27 16.92
C PHE A 280 7.51 -21.16 17.86
N PHE A 281 7.24 -22.47 17.89
CA PHE A 281 7.96 -23.43 18.73
C PHE A 281 9.44 -23.56 18.36
N PHE A 282 9.86 -23.07 17.19
CA PHE A 282 11.25 -23.08 16.73
C PHE A 282 11.98 -21.76 17.01
N MET A 283 11.26 -20.71 17.47
CA MET A 283 11.82 -19.38 17.68
C MET A 283 12.63 -19.24 18.96
N LYS A 284 12.85 -20.31 19.72
CA LYS A 284 13.92 -20.35 20.73
C LYS A 284 15.28 -20.07 20.10
N ASP A 285 15.47 -20.59 18.87
CA ASP A 285 16.61 -20.23 18.04
C ASP A 285 16.50 -18.76 17.62
N LYS A 286 17.44 -17.95 18.12
CA LYS A 286 17.47 -16.51 17.86
C LYS A 286 17.58 -16.19 16.38
N ALA A 287 18.31 -16.98 15.58
CA ALA A 287 18.46 -16.70 14.15
C ALA A 287 17.11 -16.80 13.43
N LYS A 288 16.29 -17.79 13.78
CA LYS A 288 14.93 -17.95 13.23
C LYS A 288 14.01 -16.82 13.70
N ARG A 289 14.09 -16.45 14.98
CA ARG A 289 13.31 -15.34 15.54
C ARG A 289 13.67 -14.00 14.92
N ASP A 290 14.94 -13.75 14.66
CA ASP A 290 15.42 -12.52 13.99
C ASP A 290 14.89 -12.45 12.54
N VAL A 291 14.91 -13.57 11.80
CA VAL A 291 14.32 -13.66 10.45
C VAL A 291 12.82 -13.32 10.49
N PHE A 292 12.10 -13.89 11.46
CA PHE A 292 10.69 -13.60 11.66
C PHE A 292 10.45 -12.12 11.93
N VAL A 293 11.08 -11.54 12.96
CA VAL A 293 10.89 -10.13 13.35
C VAL A 293 11.25 -9.17 12.21
N ALA A 294 12.34 -9.44 11.47
CA ALA A 294 12.71 -8.65 10.30
C ALA A 294 11.66 -8.72 9.19
N SER A 295 11.08 -9.91 8.96
CA SER A 295 10.02 -10.07 7.95
C SER A 295 8.72 -9.38 8.34
N VAL A 296 8.39 -9.30 9.63
CA VAL A 296 7.22 -8.53 10.11
C VAL A 296 7.43 -7.03 9.84
N LYS A 297 8.63 -6.51 10.07
CA LYS A 297 8.96 -5.11 9.72
C LYS A 297 8.77 -4.84 8.22
N GLU A 298 9.34 -5.71 7.38
CA GLU A 298 9.20 -5.65 5.92
C GLU A 298 7.72 -5.68 5.49
N PHE A 299 6.93 -6.55 6.13
CA PHE A 299 5.50 -6.68 5.87
C PHE A 299 4.73 -5.41 6.22
N LEU A 300 5.00 -4.78 7.36
CA LEU A 300 4.34 -3.52 7.76
C LEU A 300 4.77 -2.31 6.93
N GLN A 301 6.00 -2.31 6.40
CA GLN A 301 6.45 -1.29 5.44
C GLN A 301 5.80 -1.48 4.06
N THR A 302 5.56 -2.74 3.67
CA THR A 302 4.90 -3.11 2.42
C THR A 302 3.42 -2.79 2.47
N TRP A 303 2.72 -3.13 3.55
CA TRP A 303 1.27 -3.04 3.72
C TRP A 303 0.90 -1.96 4.74
N LYS A 304 1.04 -0.69 4.33
CA LYS A 304 1.01 0.49 5.21
C LYS A 304 -0.31 0.70 5.96
N PHE A 305 -1.40 0.12 5.47
CA PHE A 305 -2.71 0.18 6.14
C PHE A 305 -2.72 -0.53 7.50
N PHE A 306 -1.82 -1.50 7.76
CA PHE A 306 -1.73 -2.18 9.05
C PHE A 306 -1.12 -1.28 10.14
N ASP A 307 -1.71 -1.33 11.33
CA ASP A 307 -1.42 -0.44 12.47
C ASP A 307 -0.65 -1.12 13.61
N GLY A 308 -0.12 -2.33 13.39
CA GLY A 308 0.56 -3.07 14.45
C GLY A 308 0.83 -4.52 14.07
N VAL A 309 0.99 -5.37 15.07
CA VAL A 309 1.02 -6.82 14.92
C VAL A 309 0.29 -7.48 16.09
N ASP A 310 -0.47 -8.53 15.80
CA ASP A 310 -1.07 -9.40 16.79
C ASP A 310 -0.40 -10.78 16.72
N ILE A 311 0.06 -11.30 17.85
CA ILE A 311 0.68 -12.63 17.95
C ILE A 311 -0.32 -13.61 18.54
N ASP A 312 -0.74 -14.57 17.75
CA ASP A 312 -1.67 -15.63 18.16
C ASP A 312 -0.93 -16.96 18.16
N TRP A 313 0.01 -17.12 19.11
CA TRP A 313 0.72 -18.39 19.31
C TRP A 313 -0.14 -19.31 20.17
N GLU A 314 -0.64 -20.38 19.55
CA GLU A 314 -1.47 -21.41 20.20
C GLU A 314 -0.73 -22.75 20.37
N PHE A 315 -0.12 -23.06 21.52
CA PHE A 315 0.17 -22.19 22.67
C PHE A 315 1.60 -22.42 23.18
N PRO A 316 2.24 -21.42 23.82
CA PRO A 316 3.49 -21.66 24.56
C PRO A 316 3.34 -22.81 25.57
N GLY A 317 4.20 -23.81 25.48
CA GLY A 317 4.14 -25.03 26.31
C GLY A 317 3.36 -26.19 25.67
N GLY A 318 2.77 -25.99 24.49
CA GLY A 318 2.06 -27.01 23.73
C GLY A 318 0.56 -27.05 23.98
N GLY A 319 -0.08 -28.16 23.62
CA GLY A 319 -1.53 -28.33 23.69
C GLY A 319 -2.32 -27.58 22.62
N GLY A 320 -1.64 -27.20 21.53
CA GLY A 320 -2.24 -26.70 20.28
C GLY A 320 -2.59 -27.83 19.31
N GLU A 321 -2.76 -27.50 18.03
CA GLU A 321 -3.12 -28.47 16.97
C GLU A 321 -2.07 -29.58 16.80
N ASN A 322 -0.78 -29.24 16.92
CA ASN A 322 0.30 -30.23 16.83
C ASN A 322 0.65 -30.80 18.21
N PRO A 323 0.25 -32.04 18.53
CA PRO A 323 0.52 -32.64 19.84
C PRO A 323 2.01 -32.96 20.07
N ALA A 324 2.84 -32.91 19.01
CA ALA A 324 4.28 -33.15 19.11
C ALA A 324 5.08 -31.89 19.49
N LEU A 325 4.45 -30.71 19.50
CA LEU A 325 5.10 -29.44 19.82
C LEU A 325 4.75 -28.95 21.24
N GLY A 326 5.69 -28.23 21.84
CA GLY A 326 5.60 -27.71 23.20
C GLY A 326 6.88 -27.95 23.99
N SER A 327 7.30 -26.94 24.74
CA SER A 327 8.45 -27.00 25.62
C SER A 327 8.26 -26.09 26.84
N THR A 328 8.87 -26.45 27.96
CA THR A 328 8.90 -25.61 29.16
C THR A 328 9.63 -24.28 28.95
N THR A 329 10.43 -24.15 27.89
CA THR A 329 11.15 -22.90 27.54
C THR A 329 10.35 -21.98 26.60
N ASP A 330 9.14 -22.36 26.21
CA ASP A 330 8.33 -21.56 25.28
C ASP A 330 7.87 -20.25 25.91
N GLY A 331 7.59 -20.22 27.21
CA GLY A 331 7.24 -19.00 27.93
C GLY A 331 8.35 -17.94 27.87
N ASP A 332 9.60 -18.34 28.07
CA ASP A 332 10.75 -17.45 27.91
C ASP A 332 10.88 -16.97 26.46
N THR A 333 10.67 -17.87 25.50
CA THR A 333 10.73 -17.57 24.07
C THR A 333 9.66 -16.56 23.68
N TYR A 334 8.43 -16.71 24.17
CA TYR A 334 7.33 -15.77 23.99
C TYR A 334 7.69 -14.38 24.51
N VAL A 335 8.22 -14.28 25.74
CA VAL A 335 8.62 -12.98 26.32
C VAL A 335 9.72 -12.31 25.50
N GLN A 336 10.70 -13.07 25.01
CA GLN A 336 11.75 -12.51 24.13
C GLN A 336 11.19 -12.07 22.77
N LEU A 337 10.31 -12.87 22.17
CA LEU A 337 9.65 -12.52 20.92
C LEU A 337 8.89 -11.18 21.04
N MET A 338 8.10 -11.00 22.09
CA MET A 338 7.35 -9.77 22.31
C MET A 338 8.27 -8.56 22.55
N LYS A 339 9.43 -8.75 23.19
CA LYS A 339 10.47 -7.71 23.33
C LYS A 339 11.08 -7.32 21.99
N ASP A 340 11.47 -8.32 21.20
CA ASP A 340 12.09 -8.11 19.89
C ASP A 340 11.11 -7.39 18.94
N LEU A 341 9.83 -7.80 18.93
CA LEU A 341 8.76 -7.13 18.18
C LEU A 341 8.52 -5.70 18.66
N ARG A 342 8.43 -5.46 19.97
CA ARG A 342 8.21 -4.10 20.50
C ARG A 342 9.35 -3.17 20.15
N ALA A 343 10.60 -3.64 20.22
CA ALA A 343 11.78 -2.88 19.81
C ALA A 343 11.72 -2.54 18.31
N MET A 344 11.41 -3.54 17.47
CA MET A 344 11.25 -3.35 16.02
C MET A 344 10.14 -2.33 15.70
N LEU A 345 8.98 -2.41 16.36
CA LEU A 345 7.87 -1.47 16.14
C LEU A 345 8.19 -0.06 16.63
N ASN A 346 9.00 0.10 17.68
CA ASN A 346 9.47 1.42 18.12
C ASN A 346 10.39 2.04 17.08
N GLU A 347 11.29 1.25 16.50
CA GLU A 347 12.14 1.70 15.39
C GLU A 347 11.29 2.11 14.18
N LEU A 348 10.31 1.28 13.79
CA LEU A 348 9.40 1.59 12.68
C LEU A 348 8.56 2.84 12.95
N SER A 349 8.13 3.05 14.20
CA SER A 349 7.41 4.26 14.62
C SER A 349 8.27 5.51 14.44
N ALA A 350 9.56 5.45 14.82
CA ALA A 350 10.49 6.55 14.62
C ALA A 350 10.76 6.86 13.14
N GLN A 351 10.75 5.84 12.27
CA GLN A 351 10.96 6.01 10.83
C GLN A 351 9.75 6.61 10.10
N THR A 352 8.54 6.22 10.51
CA THR A 352 7.30 6.53 9.77
C THR A 352 6.46 7.64 10.41
N GLY A 353 6.71 7.95 11.68
CA GLY A 353 5.85 8.82 12.49
C GLY A 353 4.51 8.19 12.91
N LYS A 354 4.26 6.92 12.55
CA LYS A 354 3.04 6.17 12.92
C LYS A 354 3.26 5.46 14.26
N THR A 355 2.22 5.42 15.10
CA THR A 355 2.22 4.55 16.29
C THR A 355 1.76 3.16 15.90
N TYR A 356 2.57 2.15 16.21
CA TYR A 356 2.24 0.74 15.98
C TYR A 356 1.92 -0.02 17.27
N GLU A 357 0.82 -0.75 17.25
CA GLU A 357 0.36 -1.59 18.35
C GLU A 357 1.01 -2.99 18.32
N LEU A 358 1.12 -3.59 19.50
CA LEU A 358 1.55 -4.98 19.69
C LEU A 358 0.54 -5.63 20.62
N SER A 359 -0.21 -6.60 20.11
CA SER A 359 -1.17 -7.40 20.87
C SER A 359 -0.82 -8.88 20.80
N SER A 360 -1.53 -9.67 21.60
CA SER A 360 -1.50 -11.12 21.49
C SER A 360 -2.82 -11.71 21.99
N ALA A 361 -3.34 -12.69 21.26
CA ALA A 361 -4.39 -13.57 21.74
C ALA A 361 -3.76 -14.72 22.54
N ILE A 362 -4.35 -15.04 23.70
CA ILE A 362 -3.84 -16.07 24.61
C ILE A 362 -4.98 -16.98 25.06
N SER A 363 -4.64 -18.20 25.45
CA SER A 363 -5.62 -19.11 26.05
C SER A 363 -6.17 -18.56 27.36
N ALA A 364 -7.46 -18.81 27.60
CA ALA A 364 -8.10 -18.54 28.90
C ALA A 364 -7.90 -19.69 29.92
N GLY A 365 -7.31 -20.82 29.50
CA GLY A 365 -7.05 -21.96 30.37
C GLY A 365 -5.91 -21.69 31.35
N ARG A 366 -6.15 -21.86 32.65
CA ARG A 366 -5.16 -21.56 33.69
C ARG A 366 -3.87 -22.38 33.52
N ASP A 367 -4.02 -23.63 33.11
CA ASP A 367 -2.93 -24.57 32.77
C ASP A 367 -1.98 -24.02 31.71
N LYS A 368 -2.46 -23.17 30.79
CA LYS A 368 -1.66 -22.54 29.75
C LYS A 368 -1.18 -21.15 30.14
N ILE A 369 -2.01 -20.39 30.85
CA ILE A 369 -1.63 -19.06 31.36
C ILE A 369 -0.40 -19.15 32.25
N ASP A 370 -0.33 -20.17 33.11
CA ASP A 370 0.79 -20.34 34.04
C ASP A 370 2.12 -20.74 33.34
N ASN A 371 2.10 -21.06 32.03
CA ASN A 371 3.32 -21.33 31.25
C ASN A 371 4.08 -20.06 30.83
N VAL A 372 3.48 -18.86 30.96
CA VAL A 372 4.06 -17.60 30.49
C VAL A 372 3.95 -16.52 31.56
N ASP A 373 5.04 -15.80 31.85
CA ASP A 373 4.99 -14.67 32.79
C ASP A 373 4.51 -13.38 32.10
N TYR A 374 3.19 -13.19 32.06
CA TYR A 374 2.57 -12.00 31.45
C TYR A 374 2.77 -10.68 32.21
N ARG A 375 3.36 -10.72 33.42
CA ARG A 375 3.51 -9.52 34.28
C ARG A 375 4.70 -8.64 33.89
N GLY A 376 5.53 -9.10 32.95
CA GLY A 376 6.71 -8.38 32.49
C GLY A 376 6.38 -6.98 31.91
N PRO A 377 7.29 -5.99 32.04
CA PRO A 377 7.04 -4.59 31.69
C PRO A 377 6.72 -4.32 30.21
N VAL A 378 6.97 -5.31 29.34
CA VAL A 378 6.76 -5.23 27.89
C VAL A 378 5.40 -5.80 27.46
N LEU A 379 4.68 -6.46 28.38
CA LEU A 379 3.41 -7.13 28.13
C LEU A 379 2.21 -6.34 28.67
N LYS A 380 2.33 -5.00 28.77
CA LYS A 380 1.14 -4.14 28.85
C LYS A 380 0.46 -4.15 27.48
N ILE A 381 -0.23 -5.26 27.22
CA ILE A 381 -1.10 -5.49 26.07
C ILE A 381 -2.27 -4.51 26.21
N VAL A 382 -2.53 -3.74 25.16
CA VAL A 382 -3.58 -2.70 25.13
C VAL A 382 -4.96 -3.34 25.02
#